data_AF-A0A3E4MRB6-F1
#
_entry.id   AF-A0A3E4MRB6-F1
#
_cell.length_a   1.000
_cell.length_b   1.000
_cell.length_c   1.000
_cell.angle_alpha   90.00
_cell.angle_beta   90.00
_cell.angle_gamma   90.00
#
_symmetry.space_group_name_H-M   'P 1'
#
loop_
_entity.id
_entity.type
_entity.pdbx_description
1 polymer ?
#
loop_
_entity_poly.entity_id
_entity_poly.type
_entity_poly.pdbx_seq_one_letter_code
_entity_poly.pdbx_strand_id
1 'polypeptide(L)'
;YIAVMPTNLYGPNDNFHLENSHVLPAMIRKIHLAKCLNEGDWDAVRKDINLRPVEGVNGSNTDEEILEKLAKFGITPEAVTLWGTGKPMREFLWSEEMADASVHVLLNVDFKQTYDASKKNADGITEIRNCHINVGTGKEVSICEVAEKIMKEIGFKGELRWDASKPDGTLRKLTDVSKLHSLGWHHKVEIDEGIHRLYEWYLKGICINHQTV
;
A
#
# COMPACT_ATOMS: atom_id res chain seq x y z
N TYR A 1 -21.91 12.29 -14.68
CA TYR A 1 -20.96 11.53 -13.87
C TYR A 1 -19.96 12.50 -13.27
N ILE A 2 -19.48 12.28 -12.04
CA ILE A 2 -18.42 13.08 -11.41
C ILE A 2 -17.16 12.21 -11.38
N ALA A 3 -16.03 12.74 -11.84
CA ALA A 3 -14.76 12.02 -11.81
C ALA A 3 -14.13 12.13 -10.43
N VAL A 4 -13.72 11.00 -9.87
CA VAL A 4 -12.92 10.92 -8.64
C VAL A 4 -11.52 10.40 -8.97
N MET A 5 -10.50 10.96 -8.33
CA MET A 5 -9.10 10.59 -8.53
C MET A 5 -8.50 10.13 -7.19
N PRO A 6 -8.31 8.81 -6.98
CA PRO A 6 -7.74 8.32 -5.74
C PRO A 6 -6.22 8.54 -5.67
N THR A 7 -5.72 8.61 -4.44
CA THR A 7 -4.31 8.39 -4.11
C THR A 7 -3.95 6.89 -4.16
N ASN A 8 -2.78 6.48 -3.64
CA ASN A 8 -2.43 5.06 -3.58
C ASN A 8 -3.40 4.29 -2.67
N LEU A 9 -4.03 3.25 -3.20
CA LEU A 9 -4.97 2.41 -2.46
C LEU A 9 -4.26 1.20 -1.85
N TYR A 10 -4.74 0.77 -0.69
CA TYR A 10 -4.38 -0.48 -0.04
C TYR A 10 -5.59 -1.01 0.72
N GLY A 11 -5.64 -2.32 0.98
CA GLY A 11 -6.72 -2.86 1.81
C GLY A 11 -6.92 -4.36 1.68
N PRO A 12 -8.10 -4.87 2.06
CA PRO A 12 -8.44 -6.27 1.85
C PRO A 12 -8.27 -6.60 0.37
N ASN A 13 -7.94 -7.86 0.08
CA ASN A 13 -7.76 -8.33 -1.29
C ASN A 13 -6.55 -7.75 -2.05
N ASP A 14 -5.59 -7.12 -1.37
CA ASP A 14 -4.33 -6.71 -2.02
C ASP A 14 -3.47 -7.91 -2.46
N ASN A 15 -2.54 -7.65 -3.37
CA ASN A 15 -1.62 -8.65 -3.89
C ASN A 15 -0.35 -8.72 -3.03
N PHE A 16 -0.10 -9.88 -2.42
CA PHE A 16 1.09 -10.14 -1.60
C PHE A 16 2.19 -10.96 -2.34
N HIS A 17 2.13 -11.12 -3.66
CA HIS A 17 3.22 -11.76 -4.41
C HIS A 17 4.49 -10.91 -4.40
N LEU A 18 5.64 -11.47 -4.00
CA LEU A 18 6.89 -10.70 -3.88
C LEU A 18 7.38 -10.08 -5.22
N GLU A 19 6.90 -10.59 -6.34
CA GLU A 19 7.28 -10.14 -7.69
C GLU A 19 6.46 -8.93 -8.16
N ASN A 20 5.15 -8.92 -7.88
CA ASN A 20 4.19 -8.00 -8.51
C ASN A 20 3.30 -7.25 -7.50
N SER A 21 3.65 -7.29 -6.22
CA SER A 21 2.90 -6.63 -5.15
C SER A 21 3.16 -5.12 -5.11
N HIS A 22 2.17 -4.39 -4.60
CA HIS A 22 2.35 -3.00 -4.21
C HIS A 22 3.24 -2.88 -2.97
N VAL A 23 3.71 -1.66 -2.68
CA VAL A 23 4.75 -1.44 -1.67
C VAL A 23 4.36 -1.95 -0.27
N LEU A 24 3.13 -1.68 0.19
CA LEU A 24 2.62 -2.08 1.51
C LEU A 24 2.53 -3.61 1.67
N PRO A 25 1.79 -4.35 0.81
CA PRO A 25 1.70 -5.81 0.93
C PRO A 25 3.04 -6.50 0.72
N ALA A 26 3.91 -5.98 -0.16
CA ALA A 26 5.28 -6.47 -0.32
C ALA A 26 6.05 -6.40 1.00
N MET A 27 6.05 -5.23 1.67
CA MET A 27 6.75 -5.02 2.94
C MET A 27 6.20 -5.91 4.05
N ILE A 28 4.87 -6.02 4.19
CA ILE A 28 4.23 -6.90 5.17
C ILE A 28 4.73 -8.34 5.00
N ARG A 29 4.68 -8.86 3.78
CA ARG A 29 5.11 -10.23 3.52
C ARG A 29 6.59 -10.45 3.76
N LYS A 30 7.46 -9.53 3.31
CA LYS A 30 8.91 -9.61 3.54
C LYS A 30 9.23 -9.67 5.04
N ILE A 31 8.64 -8.78 5.82
CA ILE A 31 8.87 -8.67 7.26
C ILE A 31 8.27 -9.87 8.00
N HIS A 32 7.09 -10.35 7.60
CA HIS A 32 6.50 -11.57 8.16
C HIS A 32 7.39 -12.79 7.93
N LEU A 33 7.84 -13.02 6.70
CA LEU A 33 8.73 -14.14 6.38
C LEU A 33 10.06 -14.05 7.13
N ALA A 34 10.66 -12.85 7.21
CA ALA A 34 11.87 -12.63 7.99
C ALA A 34 11.66 -12.93 9.48
N LYS A 35 10.52 -12.55 10.06
CA LYS A 35 10.16 -12.91 11.44
C LYS A 35 10.07 -14.42 11.62
N CYS A 36 9.33 -15.12 10.76
CA CYS A 36 9.19 -16.57 10.88
C CYS A 36 10.56 -17.28 10.77
N LEU A 37 11.42 -16.83 9.86
CA LEU A 37 12.80 -17.30 9.78
C LEU A 37 13.63 -16.99 11.04
N ASN A 38 13.51 -15.77 11.58
CA ASN A 38 14.20 -15.34 12.80
C ASN A 38 13.82 -16.20 14.02
N GLU A 39 12.56 -16.63 14.10
CA GLU A 39 12.01 -17.43 15.18
C GLU A 39 12.15 -18.95 14.94
N GLY A 40 12.64 -19.36 13.76
CA GLY A 40 12.72 -20.77 13.36
C GLY A 40 11.36 -21.42 13.07
N ASP A 41 10.31 -20.63 12.85
CA ASP A 41 8.94 -21.08 12.54
C ASP A 41 8.82 -21.48 11.06
N TRP A 42 9.42 -22.62 10.72
CA TRP A 42 9.41 -23.17 9.37
C TRP A 42 8.03 -23.61 8.90
N ASP A 43 7.13 -23.97 9.81
CA ASP A 43 5.75 -24.32 9.47
C ASP A 43 5.02 -23.10 8.91
N ALA A 44 5.18 -21.92 9.53
CA ALA A 44 4.64 -20.67 9.01
C ALA A 44 5.28 -20.26 7.67
N VAL A 45 6.61 -20.40 7.53
CA VAL A 45 7.31 -20.13 6.27
C VAL A 45 6.75 -21.00 5.14
N ARG A 46 6.69 -22.32 5.34
CA ARG A 46 6.18 -23.26 4.33
C ARG A 46 4.71 -23.03 4.03
N LYS A 47 3.90 -22.66 5.04
CA LYS A 47 2.50 -22.28 4.84
C LYS A 47 2.37 -21.04 3.94
N ASP A 48 3.15 -19.98 4.16
CA ASP A 48 3.09 -18.79 3.30
C ASP A 48 3.54 -19.09 1.87
N ILE A 49 4.69 -19.75 1.71
CA ILE A 49 5.23 -20.02 0.37
C ILE A 49 4.33 -20.99 -0.41
N ASN A 50 3.66 -21.94 0.25
CA ASN A 50 2.64 -22.77 -0.40
C ASN A 50 1.43 -21.96 -0.90
N LEU A 51 0.97 -20.98 -0.11
CA LEU A 51 -0.12 -20.11 -0.52
C LEU A 51 0.31 -19.16 -1.64
N ARG A 52 1.56 -18.72 -1.62
CA ARG A 52 2.09 -17.69 -2.50
C ARG A 52 3.50 -18.08 -2.97
N PRO A 53 3.65 -18.98 -3.95
CA PRO A 53 4.96 -19.41 -4.43
C PRO A 53 5.84 -18.23 -4.86
N VAL A 54 7.16 -18.41 -4.75
CA VAL A 54 8.17 -17.38 -5.09
C VAL A 54 9.10 -17.97 -6.14
N GLU A 55 9.08 -17.44 -7.37
CA GLU A 55 9.88 -17.98 -8.49
C GLU A 55 9.81 -19.52 -8.64
N GLY A 56 8.61 -20.09 -8.48
CA GLY A 56 8.39 -21.54 -8.59
C GLY A 56 8.77 -22.38 -7.37
N VAL A 57 9.36 -21.77 -6.33
CA VAL A 57 9.63 -22.42 -5.04
C VAL A 57 8.37 -22.42 -4.17
N ASN A 58 8.09 -23.58 -3.56
CA ASN A 58 6.98 -23.80 -2.65
C ASN A 58 7.44 -24.55 -1.38
N GLY A 59 6.50 -24.88 -0.49
CA GLY A 59 6.79 -25.53 0.79
C GLY A 59 7.24 -26.99 0.70
N SER A 60 7.39 -27.60 -0.49
CA SER A 60 8.03 -28.92 -0.66
C SER A 60 9.53 -28.83 -0.97
N ASN A 61 10.06 -27.64 -1.25
CA ASN A 61 11.48 -27.42 -1.51
C ASN A 61 12.33 -27.52 -0.23
N THR A 62 13.65 -27.65 -0.37
CA THR A 62 14.56 -27.69 0.79
C THR A 62 14.65 -26.33 1.46
N ASP A 63 15.08 -26.30 2.73
CA ASP A 63 15.26 -25.04 3.47
C ASP A 63 16.29 -24.15 2.76
N GLU A 64 17.35 -24.73 2.20
CA GLU A 64 18.39 -24.01 1.47
C GLU A 64 17.84 -23.35 0.20
N GLU A 65 17.02 -24.05 -0.58
CA GLU A 65 16.40 -23.51 -1.80
C GLU A 65 15.45 -22.35 -1.46
N ILE A 66 14.66 -22.51 -0.40
CA ILE A 66 13.75 -21.47 0.09
C ILE A 66 14.55 -20.23 0.54
N LEU A 67 15.60 -20.42 1.35
CA LEU A 67 16.45 -19.33 1.83
C LEU A 67 17.13 -18.59 0.69
N GLU A 68 17.64 -19.31 -0.31
CA GLU A 68 18.29 -18.69 -1.47
C GLU A 68 17.31 -17.78 -2.24
N LYS A 69 16.07 -18.24 -2.46
CA LYS A 69 15.05 -17.41 -3.13
C LYS A 69 14.62 -16.22 -2.29
N LEU A 70 14.34 -16.41 -1.01
CA LEU A 70 13.94 -15.33 -0.12
C LEU A 70 15.05 -14.26 0.00
N ALA A 71 16.32 -14.67 0.04
CA ALA A 71 17.46 -13.76 0.07
C ALA A 71 17.53 -12.87 -1.18
N LYS A 72 17.12 -13.34 -2.38
CA LYS A 72 17.03 -12.51 -3.59
C LYS A 72 16.02 -11.37 -3.45
N PHE A 73 14.98 -11.56 -2.64
CA PHE A 73 14.01 -10.51 -2.30
C PHE A 73 14.42 -9.69 -1.08
N GLY A 74 15.64 -9.87 -0.57
CA GLY A 74 16.18 -9.17 0.58
C GLY A 74 15.64 -9.69 1.92
N ILE A 75 15.14 -10.91 1.98
CA ILE A 75 14.58 -11.51 3.20
C ILE A 75 15.61 -12.49 3.77
N THR A 76 16.09 -12.23 4.99
CA THR A 76 16.92 -13.17 5.75
C THR A 76 16.39 -13.31 7.18
N PRO A 77 16.84 -14.30 7.98
CA PRO A 77 16.44 -14.40 9.38
C PRO A 77 16.83 -13.17 10.20
N GLU A 78 17.90 -12.46 9.83
CA GLU A 78 18.46 -11.34 10.61
C GLU A 78 18.01 -9.97 10.10
N ALA A 79 17.63 -9.85 8.82
CA ALA A 79 17.33 -8.56 8.21
C ALA A 79 16.34 -8.63 7.05
N VAL A 80 15.66 -7.50 6.84
CA VAL A 80 14.90 -7.20 5.62
C VAL A 80 15.58 -6.05 4.88
N THR A 81 15.97 -6.27 3.63
CA THR A 81 16.51 -5.24 2.75
C THR A 81 15.43 -4.70 1.82
N LEU A 82 15.18 -3.39 1.91
CA LEU A 82 14.30 -2.66 1.01
C LEU A 82 15.11 -1.83 0.01
N TRP A 83 14.56 -1.61 -1.18
CA TRP A 83 15.23 -0.84 -2.23
C TRP A 83 15.08 0.66 -2.02
N GLY A 84 16.09 1.42 -2.45
CA GLY A 84 16.12 2.87 -2.37
C GLY A 84 16.60 3.38 -1.02
N THR A 85 16.31 4.64 -0.73
CA THR A 85 16.77 5.34 0.48
C THR A 85 15.72 5.42 1.58
N GLY A 86 14.49 4.98 1.31
CA GLY A 86 13.34 5.10 2.23
C GLY A 86 12.78 6.51 2.36
N LYS A 87 13.43 7.51 1.76
CA LYS A 87 13.01 8.93 1.78
C LYS A 87 11.73 9.26 0.99
N PRO A 88 11.35 8.53 -0.09
CA PRO A 88 10.14 8.88 -0.82
C PRO A 88 8.90 8.93 0.08
N MET A 89 8.08 9.98 -0.10
CA MET A 89 6.84 10.20 0.63
C MET A 89 5.66 9.68 -0.17
N ARG A 90 4.77 8.93 0.49
CA ARG A 90 3.54 8.39 -0.09
C ARG A 90 2.35 8.73 0.78
N GLU A 91 1.22 8.84 0.13
CA GLU A 91 -0.09 8.87 0.75
C GLU A 91 -0.79 7.54 0.47
N PHE A 92 -1.49 7.01 1.47
CA PHE A 92 -2.20 5.73 1.40
C PHE A 92 -3.64 5.91 1.87
N LEU A 93 -4.59 5.36 1.12
CA LEU A 93 -6.02 5.37 1.45
C LEU A 93 -6.56 3.94 1.51
N TRP A 94 -7.30 3.62 2.56
CA TRP A 94 -7.94 2.31 2.71
C TRP A 94 -8.99 2.11 1.60
N SER A 95 -8.96 0.96 0.93
CA SER A 95 -9.75 0.72 -0.29
C SER A 95 -11.27 0.81 -0.06
N GLU A 96 -11.76 0.42 1.11
CA GLU A 96 -13.17 0.57 1.46
C GLU A 96 -13.55 2.04 1.71
N GLU A 97 -12.61 2.89 2.12
CA GLU A 97 -12.86 4.34 2.22
C GLU A 97 -12.92 5.00 0.85
N MET A 98 -12.17 4.50 -0.13
CA MET A 98 -12.35 4.93 -1.52
C MET A 98 -13.77 4.59 -2.03
N ALA A 99 -14.29 3.41 -1.66
CA ALA A 99 -15.66 3.04 -2.00
C ALA A 99 -16.68 3.95 -1.28
N ASP A 100 -16.49 4.19 0.03
CA ASP A 100 -17.34 5.10 0.82
C ASP A 100 -17.35 6.53 0.27
N ALA A 101 -16.18 7.08 -0.06
CA ALA A 101 -16.04 8.40 -0.70
C ALA A 101 -16.77 8.45 -2.06
N SER A 102 -16.67 7.38 -2.86
CA SER A 102 -17.34 7.29 -4.15
C SER A 102 -18.87 7.31 -3.99
N VAL A 103 -19.40 6.59 -3.00
CA VAL A 103 -20.82 6.60 -2.67
C VAL A 103 -21.25 7.98 -2.15
N HIS A 104 -20.46 8.62 -1.29
CA HIS A 104 -20.72 9.97 -0.82
C HIS A 104 -20.81 10.97 -1.99
N VAL A 105 -19.84 10.95 -2.90
CA VAL A 105 -19.84 11.82 -4.08
C VAL A 105 -21.06 11.55 -4.97
N LEU A 106 -21.44 10.29 -5.14
CA LEU A 106 -22.60 9.90 -5.94
C LEU A 106 -23.92 10.44 -5.35
N LEU A 107 -24.09 10.34 -4.04
CA LEU A 107 -25.36 10.65 -3.37
C LEU A 107 -25.50 12.12 -2.95
N ASN A 108 -24.39 12.80 -2.67
CA ASN A 108 -24.40 14.09 -1.97
C ASN A 108 -23.75 15.25 -2.75
N VAL A 109 -23.18 15.02 -3.93
CA VAL A 109 -22.44 16.05 -4.68
C VAL A 109 -23.04 16.29 -6.06
N ASP A 110 -23.45 17.53 -6.32
CA ASP A 110 -23.84 18.01 -7.63
C ASP A 110 -22.63 18.52 -8.44
N PHE A 111 -22.67 18.38 -9.77
CA PHE A 111 -21.61 18.89 -10.65
C PHE A 111 -21.31 20.38 -10.45
N LYS A 112 -22.32 21.21 -10.15
CA LYS A 112 -22.17 22.65 -9.87
C LYS A 112 -21.27 22.95 -8.65
N GLN A 113 -21.03 21.99 -7.78
CA GLN A 113 -20.15 22.11 -6.61
C GLN A 113 -18.68 21.77 -6.93
N THR A 114 -18.38 21.30 -8.15
CA THR A 114 -17.05 20.81 -8.51
C THR A 114 -16.12 21.88 -9.09
N TYR A 115 -16.65 23.07 -9.37
CA TYR A 115 -15.95 24.22 -9.93
C TYR A 115 -16.41 25.52 -9.26
N ASP A 116 -15.61 26.58 -9.38
CA ASP A 116 -15.92 27.90 -8.84
C ASP A 116 -16.62 28.75 -9.90
N ALA A 117 -17.94 28.91 -9.77
CA ALA A 117 -18.75 29.66 -10.72
C ALA A 117 -18.41 31.16 -10.78
N SER A 118 -17.66 31.69 -9.80
CA SER A 118 -17.20 33.08 -9.80
C SER A 118 -15.99 33.31 -10.71
N LYS A 119 -15.22 32.27 -11.03
CA LYS A 119 -14.05 32.37 -11.89
C LYS A 119 -14.45 32.48 -13.35
N LYS A 120 -13.97 33.55 -14.00
CA LYS A 120 -14.16 33.82 -15.42
C LYS A 120 -12.82 33.75 -16.15
N ASN A 121 -12.82 33.28 -17.38
CA ASN A 121 -11.66 33.36 -18.28
C ASN A 121 -11.52 34.78 -18.87
N ALA A 122 -10.52 34.97 -19.73
CA ALA A 122 -10.23 36.27 -20.37
C ALA A 122 -11.42 36.83 -21.19
N ASP A 123 -12.31 35.97 -21.68
CA ASP A 123 -13.50 36.33 -22.46
C ASP A 123 -14.75 36.55 -21.59
N GLY A 124 -14.63 36.52 -20.26
CA GLY A 124 -15.74 36.69 -19.32
C GLY A 124 -16.64 35.46 -19.15
N ILE A 125 -16.25 34.30 -19.70
CA ILE A 125 -17.01 33.05 -19.64
C ILE A 125 -16.66 32.30 -18.35
N THR A 126 -17.66 31.70 -17.68
CA THR A 126 -17.44 30.87 -16.48
C THR A 126 -16.47 29.74 -16.80
N GLU A 127 -15.44 29.63 -15.98
CA GLU A 127 -14.40 28.65 -16.18
C GLU A 127 -14.77 27.30 -15.55
N ILE A 128 -15.07 26.31 -16.40
CA ILE A 128 -15.42 24.94 -16.00
C ILE A 128 -14.25 24.03 -16.35
N ARG A 129 -13.29 23.89 -15.44
CA ARG A 129 -12.11 23.01 -15.58
C ARG A 129 -11.74 22.37 -14.25
N ASN A 130 -10.99 21.27 -14.30
CA ASN A 130 -10.51 20.54 -13.11
C ASN A 130 -11.64 20.15 -12.13
N CYS A 131 -12.77 19.72 -12.70
CA CYS A 131 -13.97 19.32 -11.97
C CYS A 131 -13.84 17.94 -11.29
N HIS A 132 -12.70 17.26 -11.43
CA HIS A 132 -12.45 16.03 -10.68
C HIS A 132 -12.32 16.32 -9.18
N ILE A 133 -12.60 15.30 -8.37
CA ILE A 133 -12.46 15.33 -6.92
C ILE A 133 -11.37 14.36 -6.53
N ASN A 134 -10.33 14.88 -5.90
CA ASN A 134 -9.27 14.07 -5.31
C ASN A 134 -9.78 13.32 -4.09
N VAL A 135 -9.45 12.04 -3.97
CA VAL A 135 -9.81 11.19 -2.83
C VAL A 135 -8.55 10.63 -2.20
N GLY A 136 -8.36 10.94 -0.93
CA GLY A 136 -7.15 10.60 -0.18
C GLY A 136 -7.29 10.99 1.28
N THR A 137 -6.21 10.84 2.01
CA THR A 137 -6.13 11.23 3.42
C THR A 137 -5.60 12.66 3.58
N GLY A 138 -4.91 13.19 2.57
CA GLY A 138 -4.15 14.45 2.65
C GLY A 138 -2.93 14.35 3.57
N LYS A 139 -2.55 13.13 3.99
CA LYS A 139 -1.43 12.86 4.89
C LYS A 139 -0.39 12.00 4.18
N GLU A 140 0.85 12.43 4.25
CA GLU A 140 1.99 11.69 3.70
C GLU A 140 2.78 11.02 4.82
N VAL A 141 3.45 9.93 4.45
CA VAL A 141 4.37 9.16 5.29
C VAL A 141 5.52 8.68 4.42
N SER A 142 6.74 8.66 4.97
CA SER A 142 7.90 8.13 4.25
C SER A 142 7.82 6.60 4.14
N ILE A 143 8.46 6.02 3.11
CA ILE A 143 8.58 4.55 3.03
C ILE A 143 9.32 4.01 4.26
N CYS A 144 10.29 4.75 4.81
CA CYS A 144 10.99 4.36 6.04
C CYS A 144 10.05 4.24 7.24
N GLU A 145 9.26 5.29 7.51
CA GLU A 145 8.30 5.28 8.62
C GLU A 145 7.25 4.17 8.46
N VAL A 146 6.77 3.91 7.25
CA VAL A 146 5.84 2.80 6.99
C VAL A 146 6.50 1.45 7.29
N ALA A 147 7.73 1.23 6.82
CA ALA A 147 8.44 -0.02 7.07
C ALA A 147 8.67 -0.25 8.57
N GLU A 148 9.03 0.80 9.32
CA GLU A 148 9.18 0.74 10.79
C GLU A 148 7.86 0.43 11.50
N LYS A 149 6.74 1.05 11.08
CA LYS A 149 5.41 0.74 11.60
C LYS A 149 5.02 -0.71 11.35
N ILE A 150 5.28 -1.25 10.16
CA ILE A 150 5.02 -2.66 9.83
C ILE A 150 5.91 -3.58 10.67
N MET A 151 7.21 -3.27 10.81
CA MET A 151 8.11 -4.06 11.66
C MET A 151 7.62 -4.13 13.10
N LYS A 152 7.17 -2.99 13.64
CA LYS A 152 6.61 -2.90 14.98
C LYS A 152 5.32 -3.72 15.12
N GLU A 153 4.40 -3.61 14.15
CA GLU A 153 3.14 -4.36 14.15
C GLU A 153 3.38 -5.88 14.08
N ILE A 154 4.27 -6.33 13.20
CA ILE A 154 4.56 -7.75 13.01
C ILE A 154 5.42 -8.32 14.15
N GLY A 155 6.21 -7.47 14.81
CA GLY A 155 7.11 -7.86 15.89
C GLY A 155 8.42 -8.49 15.40
N PHE A 156 8.89 -8.15 14.20
CA PHE A 156 10.18 -8.60 13.69
C PHE A 156 11.33 -7.92 14.45
N LYS A 157 12.23 -8.71 15.04
CA LYS A 157 13.34 -8.22 15.89
C LYS A 157 14.68 -8.06 15.15
N GLY A 158 14.71 -8.36 13.86
CA GLY A 158 15.89 -8.16 13.03
C GLY A 158 16.07 -6.70 12.59
N GLU A 159 16.90 -6.49 11.58
CA GLU A 159 17.30 -5.18 11.09
C GLU A 159 16.55 -4.80 9.80
N LEU A 160 16.18 -3.53 9.66
CA LEU A 160 15.78 -2.95 8.39
C LEU A 160 16.99 -2.36 7.67
N ARG A 161 17.27 -2.83 6.45
CA ARG A 161 18.37 -2.36 5.60
C ARG A 161 17.85 -1.71 4.33
N TRP A 162 18.65 -0.80 3.78
CA TRP A 162 18.32 -0.05 2.57
C TRP A 162 19.40 -0.25 1.50
N ASP A 163 19.00 -0.69 0.32
CA ASP A 163 19.87 -0.75 -0.85
C ASP A 163 19.75 0.55 -1.67
N ALA A 164 20.58 1.53 -1.31
CA ALA A 164 20.65 2.82 -1.99
C ALA A 164 21.30 2.74 -3.39
N SER A 165 21.81 1.59 -3.82
CA SER A 165 22.24 1.39 -5.21
C SER A 165 21.06 1.30 -6.17
N LYS A 166 19.86 1.00 -5.65
CA LYS A 166 18.61 0.97 -6.42
C LYS A 166 17.96 2.36 -6.41
N PRO A 167 17.35 2.77 -7.54
CA PRO A 167 16.76 4.09 -7.65
C PRO A 167 15.55 4.24 -6.72
N ASP A 168 15.41 5.43 -6.13
CA ASP A 168 14.17 5.84 -5.50
C ASP A 168 13.08 6.07 -6.56
N GLY A 169 11.82 5.82 -6.18
CA GLY A 169 10.67 6.29 -6.95
C GLY A 169 10.51 7.82 -6.87
N THR A 170 9.41 8.34 -7.41
CA THR A 170 9.06 9.77 -7.27
C THR A 170 9.15 10.20 -5.81
N LEU A 171 9.85 11.32 -5.52
CA LEU A 171 10.15 11.72 -4.14
C LEU A 171 8.91 12.03 -3.32
N ARG A 172 7.88 12.64 -3.91
CA ARG A 172 6.65 13.00 -3.19
C ARG A 172 5.43 12.80 -4.07
N LYS A 173 4.43 12.13 -3.54
CA LYS A 173 3.10 11.99 -4.15
C LYS A 173 2.06 12.21 -3.06
N LEU A 174 1.53 13.43 -3.01
CA LEU A 174 0.52 13.86 -2.06
C LEU A 174 -0.63 14.52 -2.83
N THR A 175 -1.85 14.16 -2.45
CA THR A 175 -3.07 14.66 -3.08
C THR A 175 -3.68 15.77 -2.22
N ASP A 176 -4.03 16.91 -2.83
CA ASP A 176 -4.82 17.94 -2.15
C ASP A 176 -6.31 17.52 -2.12
N VAL A 177 -6.80 17.23 -0.92
CA VAL A 177 -8.16 16.75 -0.63
C VAL A 177 -9.08 17.83 -0.07
N SER A 178 -8.64 19.10 -0.07
CA SER A 178 -9.42 20.23 0.48
C SER A 178 -10.81 20.34 -0.13
N LYS A 179 -10.95 20.02 -1.42
CA LYS A 179 -12.26 19.99 -2.12
C LYS A 179 -13.17 18.89 -1.57
N LEU A 180 -12.66 17.68 -1.33
CA LEU A 180 -13.48 16.59 -0.80
C LEU A 180 -13.89 16.86 0.66
N HIS A 181 -12.97 17.39 1.46
CA HIS A 181 -13.23 17.81 2.83
C HIS A 181 -14.32 18.88 2.92
N SER A 182 -14.29 19.89 2.05
CA SER A 182 -15.34 20.93 2.01
C SER A 182 -16.70 20.40 1.53
N LEU A 183 -16.71 19.28 0.80
CA LEU A 183 -17.92 18.53 0.41
C LEU A 183 -18.40 17.56 1.51
N GLY A 184 -17.82 17.62 2.71
CA GLY A 184 -18.32 16.93 3.89
C GLY A 184 -17.85 15.49 4.08
N TRP A 185 -16.88 15.02 3.30
CA TRP A 185 -16.29 13.69 3.47
C TRP A 185 -14.87 13.75 4.00
N HIS A 186 -14.55 12.90 4.98
CA HIS A 186 -13.21 12.74 5.53
C HIS A 186 -12.92 11.25 5.76
N HIS A 187 -11.67 10.85 5.51
CA HIS A 187 -11.16 9.55 5.90
C HIS A 187 -11.18 9.40 7.44
N LYS A 188 -11.23 8.14 7.87
CA LYS A 188 -11.31 7.67 9.25
C LYS A 188 -10.21 6.67 9.55
N VAL A 189 -9.77 5.87 8.57
CA VAL A 189 -8.72 4.86 8.77
C VAL A 189 -7.35 5.52 8.64
N GLU A 190 -6.64 5.59 9.76
CA GLU A 190 -5.25 6.03 9.80
C GLU A 190 -4.29 4.89 9.41
N ILE A 191 -3.07 5.24 9.01
CA ILE A 191 -2.10 4.27 8.48
C ILE A 191 -1.77 3.13 9.47
N ASP A 192 -1.67 3.42 10.77
CA ASP A 192 -1.39 2.41 11.79
C ASP A 192 -2.52 1.38 11.89
N GLU A 193 -3.77 1.85 11.90
CA GLU A 193 -4.94 0.96 11.90
C GLU A 193 -5.04 0.16 10.60
N GLY A 194 -4.79 0.79 9.45
CA GLY A 194 -4.82 0.10 8.17
C GLY A 194 -3.73 -0.95 8.03
N ILE A 195 -2.52 -0.72 8.56
CA ILE A 195 -1.44 -1.72 8.61
C ILE A 195 -1.89 -2.93 9.44
N HIS A 196 -2.46 -2.69 10.63
CA HIS A 196 -2.99 -3.75 11.49
C HIS A 196 -4.05 -4.59 10.77
N ARG A 197 -5.08 -3.94 10.21
CA ARG A 197 -6.15 -4.61 9.46
C ARG A 197 -5.63 -5.38 8.25
N LEU A 198 -4.66 -4.82 7.52
CA LEU A 198 -4.06 -5.47 6.35
C LEU A 198 -3.24 -6.71 6.76
N TYR A 199 -2.53 -6.64 7.88
CA TYR A 199 -1.77 -7.78 8.39
C TYR A 199 -2.69 -8.89 8.90
N GLU A 200 -3.76 -8.56 9.64
CA GLU A 200 -4.80 -9.55 10.00
C GLU A 200 -5.41 -10.22 8.76
N TRP A 201 -5.66 -9.43 7.70
CA TRP A 201 -6.14 -9.97 6.43
C TRP A 201 -5.14 -10.93 5.79
N TYR A 202 -3.86 -10.56 5.77
CA TYR A 202 -2.77 -11.39 5.24
C TYR A 202 -2.68 -12.75 5.96
N LEU A 203 -2.78 -12.76 7.29
CA LEU A 203 -2.70 -13.95 8.13
C LEU A 203 -3.86 -14.94 7.91
N LYS A 204 -5.03 -14.46 7.46
CA LYS A 204 -6.16 -15.33 7.07
C LYS A 204 -5.84 -16.22 5.87
N GLY A 205 -4.78 -15.91 5.11
CA GLY A 205 -4.33 -16.72 3.98
C GLY A 205 -5.22 -16.59 2.74
N ILE A 206 -6.08 -15.58 2.67
CA ILE A 206 -6.91 -15.31 1.49
C ILE A 206 -5.99 -14.82 0.38
N CYS A 207 -5.90 -15.59 -0.71
CA CYS A 207 -5.13 -15.26 -1.89
C CYS A 207 -6.07 -15.05 -3.07
N ILE A 208 -6.00 -13.87 -3.68
CA ILE A 208 -6.59 -13.68 -5.00
C ILE A 208 -5.56 -14.19 -5.98
N ASN A 209 -5.71 -15.45 -6.37
CA ASN A 209 -4.95 -16.03 -7.45
C ASN A 209 -5.18 -15.19 -8.71
N HIS A 210 -4.28 -14.25 -8.98
CA HIS A 210 -3.94 -13.92 -10.35
C HIS A 210 -3.05 -15.06 -10.82
N GLN A 211 -3.63 -16.25 -11.00
CA GLN A 211 -2.98 -17.23 -11.86
C GLN A 211 -2.84 -16.52 -13.20
N THR A 212 -1.62 -16.09 -13.50
CA THR A 212 -1.22 -15.75 -14.86
C THR A 212 -1.45 -17.02 -15.66
N VAL A 213 -2.60 -17.06 -16.34
CA VAL A 213 -2.87 -18.00 -17.42
C VAL A 213 -1.81 -17.82 -18.49
#